data_AF-A0A2S7YC11-F1
#
_entry.id   AF-A0A2S7YC11-F1
#
_cell.length_a   1.000
_cell.length_b   1.000
_cell.length_c   1.000
_cell.angle_alpha   90.00
_cell.angle_beta   90.00
_cell.angle_gamma   90.00
#
_symmetry.space_group_name_H-M   'P 1'
#
loop_
_entity.id
_entity.type
_entity.pdbx_description
1 polymer ?
#
loop_
_entity_poly.entity_id
_entity_poly.type
_entity_poly.pdbx_seq_one_letter_code
_entity_poly.pdbx_strand_id
1 'polypeptide(L)'
;MRPQNALVALLVGLGGHGVLAVPTFGMICDAMNGAMNLVGGGRLALPCGGSGGSGGSKDTSRPSDEAMADAAEQWRADTGIVSNFLSNAESMSPQERQDQGQIAADAEKDELIQKAVLDRMFLNGTAADRDPAVAAAHDMLANQGTFQFVLDALILFSKRGSSLTQDEVASMIKAVNQDRCTNVLPSIDTYIGATHAVTGQERGGKTAVRPTNC
;
A
#
# COMPACT_ATOMS: atom_id res chain seq x y z
N MET A 1 33.26 35.66 31.65
CA MET A 1 33.79 34.71 32.67
C MET A 1 32.73 33.63 32.90
N ARG A 2 33.06 32.37 32.58
CA ARG A 2 32.24 31.17 32.83
C ARG A 2 32.47 30.69 34.26
N PRO A 3 31.50 30.02 34.90
CA PRO A 3 31.80 28.92 35.78
C PRO A 3 31.60 27.59 35.05
N GLN A 4 32.66 26.78 35.08
CA GLN A 4 32.67 25.35 34.77
C GLN A 4 32.08 24.62 35.97
N ASN A 5 31.25 23.60 35.75
CA ASN A 5 31.02 22.55 36.74
C ASN A 5 30.90 21.20 36.03
N ALA A 6 31.47 20.20 36.70
CA ALA A 6 32.11 19.02 36.14
C ALA A 6 31.14 17.93 35.68
N LEU A 7 31.68 17.10 34.77
CA LEU A 7 31.18 15.79 34.36
C LEU A 7 30.79 14.90 35.55
N VAL A 8 29.60 14.33 35.48
CA VAL A 8 29.31 13.01 36.05
C VAL A 8 28.84 12.14 34.89
N ALA A 9 29.74 11.26 34.42
CA ALA A 9 29.40 10.19 33.51
C ALA A 9 28.69 9.09 34.31
N LEU A 10 27.37 8.95 34.12
CA LEU A 10 26.64 7.79 34.58
C LEU A 10 26.58 6.78 33.43
N LEU A 11 27.49 5.82 33.47
CA LEU A 11 27.42 4.57 32.71
C LEU A 11 26.24 3.75 33.25
N VAL A 12 25.12 3.74 32.52
CA VAL A 12 24.11 2.70 32.66
C VAL A 12 24.36 1.67 31.55
N GLY A 13 24.77 0.48 31.99
CA GLY A 13 25.08 -0.65 31.13
C GLY A 13 23.88 -1.18 30.37
N LEU A 14 24.13 -1.43 29.08
CA LEU A 14 23.73 -2.59 28.28
C LEU A 14 22.54 -3.44 28.78
N GLY A 15 21.44 -3.32 28.05
CA GLY A 15 20.31 -4.23 28.06
C GLY A 15 19.32 -3.93 26.92
N GLY A 16 19.82 -3.64 25.72
CA GLY A 16 18.99 -3.67 24.50
C GLY A 16 18.69 -5.13 24.14
N HIS A 17 17.54 -5.52 23.63
CA HIS A 17 16.64 -4.81 22.74
C HIS A 17 15.21 -5.23 23.09
N GLY A 18 14.33 -4.25 23.29
CA GLY A 18 12.90 -4.49 23.23
C GLY A 18 12.57 -5.02 21.84
N VAL A 19 11.98 -6.21 21.77
CA VAL A 19 11.33 -6.71 20.57
C VAL A 19 10.17 -5.75 20.30
N LEU A 20 10.41 -4.72 19.50
CA LEU A 20 9.33 -4.07 18.77
C LEU A 20 8.79 -5.15 17.85
N ALA A 21 7.64 -5.70 18.23
CA ALA A 21 6.81 -6.47 17.33
C ALA A 21 6.43 -5.53 16.18
N VAL A 22 7.25 -5.53 15.12
CA VAL A 22 6.87 -5.04 13.80
C VAL A 22 5.60 -5.82 13.44
N PRO A 23 4.49 -5.16 13.01
CA PRO A 23 3.39 -5.90 12.42
C PRO A 23 3.95 -6.61 11.20
N THR A 24 4.21 -7.91 11.33
CA THR A 24 4.58 -8.77 10.22
C THR A 24 3.37 -8.82 9.29
N PHE A 25 3.36 -7.95 8.27
CA PHE A 25 2.46 -8.00 7.11
C PHE A 25 2.52 -9.36 6.36
N GLY A 26 3.45 -10.25 6.73
CA GLY A 26 3.53 -11.62 6.20
C GLY A 26 2.41 -12.58 6.63
N MET A 27 1.45 -12.16 7.46
CA MET A 27 0.31 -13.00 7.87
C MET A 27 -1.00 -12.66 7.11
N ILE A 28 -0.95 -11.75 6.14
CA ILE A 28 -2.14 -11.32 5.39
C ILE A 28 -2.46 -12.25 4.21
N CYS A 29 -1.46 -12.92 3.62
CA CYS A 29 -1.69 -13.81 2.47
C CYS A 29 -2.60 -15.01 2.80
N ASP A 30 -2.46 -15.63 3.98
CA ASP A 30 -3.31 -16.76 4.39
C ASP A 30 -4.74 -16.32 4.73
N ALA A 31 -4.92 -15.08 5.22
CA ALA A 31 -6.24 -14.51 5.49
C ALA A 31 -6.97 -14.06 4.21
N MET A 32 -6.25 -13.66 3.17
CA MET A 32 -6.82 -13.21 1.89
C MET A 32 -7.41 -14.34 1.04
N ASN A 33 -6.81 -15.54 1.06
CA ASN A 33 -7.41 -16.72 0.41
C ASN A 33 -8.74 -17.16 1.04
N GLY A 34 -8.92 -16.92 2.34
CA GLY A 34 -10.18 -17.19 3.05
C GLY A 34 -11.32 -16.25 2.65
N ALA A 35 -11.01 -15.00 2.31
CA ALA A 35 -12.00 -13.99 1.94
C ALA A 35 -12.50 -14.13 0.49
N MET A 36 -11.61 -14.48 -0.44
CA MET A 36 -11.94 -14.62 -1.87
C MET A 36 -12.75 -15.89 -2.21
N ASN A 37 -12.77 -16.90 -1.33
CA ASN A 37 -13.56 -18.11 -1.54
C ASN A 37 -15.02 -17.98 -1.04
N LEU A 38 -15.35 -16.89 -0.33
CA LEU A 38 -16.69 -16.68 0.23
C LEU A 38 -17.59 -15.76 -0.63
N VAL A 39 -17.05 -15.08 -1.63
CA VAL A 39 -17.78 -14.10 -2.46
C VAL A 39 -17.64 -14.44 -3.95
N GLY A 40 -18.41 -15.42 -4.41
CA GLY A 40 -18.99 -15.45 -5.77
C GLY A 40 -18.05 -15.49 -6.99
N GLY A 41 -17.67 -16.69 -7.41
CA GLY A 41 -17.76 -17.15 -8.80
C GLY A 41 -17.20 -16.24 -9.92
N GLY A 42 -15.88 -16.04 -9.97
CA GLY A 42 -15.18 -15.43 -11.10
C GLY A 42 -13.85 -16.11 -11.36
N ARG A 43 -13.71 -16.75 -12.54
CA ARG A 43 -12.54 -17.52 -12.96
C ARG A 43 -11.35 -16.62 -13.30
N LEU A 44 -10.63 -16.13 -12.30
CA LEU A 44 -9.25 -15.66 -12.44
C LEU A 44 -8.46 -16.10 -11.19
N ALA A 45 -8.21 -17.41 -11.10
CA ALA A 45 -7.25 -17.94 -10.15
C ALA A 45 -5.84 -17.52 -10.60
N LEU A 46 -5.24 -16.55 -9.91
CA LEU A 46 -3.79 -16.38 -9.92
C LEU A 46 -3.17 -17.70 -9.42
N PRO A 47 -2.16 -18.27 -10.08
CA PRO A 47 -1.51 -19.48 -9.62
C PRO A 47 -0.63 -19.15 -8.42
N CYS A 48 -1.21 -19.14 -7.22
CA CYS A 48 -0.43 -19.50 -6.04
C CYS A 48 -0.13 -20.99 -6.19
N GLY A 49 1.08 -21.30 -6.67
CA GLY A 49 1.54 -22.66 -6.93
C GLY A 49 1.40 -23.53 -5.69
N GLY A 50 0.43 -24.43 -5.72
CA GLY A 50 0.30 -25.52 -4.76
C GLY A 50 1.04 -26.75 -5.26
N SER A 51 2.09 -27.14 -4.55
CA SER A 51 2.38 -28.56 -4.32
C SER A 51 2.99 -28.71 -2.93
N GLY A 52 2.38 -29.61 -2.15
CA GLY A 52 2.54 -29.72 -0.71
C GLY A 52 3.99 -29.91 -0.26
N GLY A 53 4.33 -29.22 0.82
CA GLY A 53 5.59 -29.35 1.52
C GLY A 53 5.59 -28.49 2.78
N SER A 54 5.50 -29.14 3.94
CA SER A 54 5.73 -28.56 5.25
C SER A 54 7.09 -27.85 5.31
N GLY A 55 7.12 -26.55 5.65
CA GLY A 55 8.34 -25.80 5.94
C GLY A 55 8.26 -24.36 5.46
N GLY A 56 7.93 -23.43 6.37
CA GLY A 56 7.88 -22.00 6.09
C GLY A 56 9.26 -21.42 5.80
N SER A 57 9.65 -21.43 4.52
CA SER A 57 10.63 -20.50 3.98
C SER A 57 9.86 -19.37 3.31
N LYS A 58 10.05 -18.13 3.79
CA LYS A 58 9.66 -16.95 3.02
C LYS A 58 10.41 -17.06 1.70
N ASP A 59 9.70 -17.26 0.60
CA ASP A 59 10.30 -17.22 -0.72
C ASP A 59 10.77 -15.78 -0.97
N THR A 60 12.06 -15.54 -0.76
CA THR A 60 12.74 -14.26 -0.98
C THR A 60 13.33 -14.19 -2.39
N SER A 61 12.95 -15.10 -3.29
CA SER A 61 13.43 -15.05 -4.67
C SER A 61 12.88 -13.83 -5.39
N ARG A 62 13.71 -13.25 -6.27
CA ARG A 62 13.34 -12.10 -7.09
C ARG A 62 12.16 -12.50 -8.00
N PRO A 63 11.09 -11.69 -8.08
CA PRO A 63 10.03 -11.91 -9.07
C PRO A 63 10.56 -11.88 -10.52
N SER A 64 9.88 -12.55 -11.45
CA SER A 64 10.20 -12.44 -12.87
C SER A 64 9.87 -11.04 -13.41
N ASP A 65 10.47 -10.65 -14.54
CA ASP A 65 10.23 -9.34 -15.14
C ASP A 65 8.75 -9.18 -15.55
N GLU A 66 8.11 -10.24 -16.04
CA GLU A 66 6.68 -10.26 -16.31
C GLU A 66 5.86 -10.06 -15.03
N ALA A 67 6.20 -10.74 -13.94
CA ALA A 67 5.47 -10.61 -12.68
C ALA A 67 5.57 -9.19 -12.10
N MET A 68 6.72 -8.54 -12.24
CA MET A 68 6.87 -7.15 -11.81
C MET A 68 6.09 -6.19 -12.71
N ALA A 69 6.16 -6.34 -14.02
CA ALA A 69 5.40 -5.50 -14.95
C ALA A 69 3.89 -5.65 -14.76
N ASP A 70 3.42 -6.88 -14.56
CA ASP A 70 2.01 -7.17 -14.29
C ASP A 70 1.57 -6.58 -12.94
N ALA A 71 2.42 -6.64 -11.91
CA ALA A 71 2.15 -6.02 -10.61
C ALA A 71 2.08 -4.49 -10.70
N ALA A 72 3.01 -3.85 -11.42
CA ALA A 72 3.00 -2.41 -11.62
C ALA A 72 1.76 -1.94 -12.39
N GLU A 73 1.36 -2.66 -13.44
CA GLU A 73 0.16 -2.33 -14.22
C GLU A 73 -1.13 -2.56 -13.42
N GLN A 74 -1.22 -3.63 -12.64
CA GLN A 74 -2.35 -3.87 -11.73
C GLN A 74 -2.44 -2.80 -10.66
N TRP A 75 -1.31 -2.44 -10.03
CA TRP A 75 -1.27 -1.36 -9.04
C TRP A 75 -1.78 -0.05 -9.65
N ARG A 76 -1.33 0.26 -10.87
CA ARG A 76 -1.81 1.43 -11.60
C ARG A 76 -3.31 1.34 -11.92
N ALA A 77 -3.86 0.17 -12.19
CA ALA A 77 -5.30 -0.02 -12.42
C ALA A 77 -6.10 0.20 -11.13
N ASP A 78 -5.65 -0.36 -10.02
CA ASP A 78 -6.27 -0.22 -8.69
C ASP A 78 -6.29 1.24 -8.24
N THR A 79 -5.19 1.97 -8.45
CA THR A 79 -5.16 3.42 -8.20
C THR A 79 -6.19 4.17 -9.04
N GLY A 80 -6.52 3.68 -10.24
CA GLY A 80 -7.57 4.24 -11.09
C GLY A 80 -8.97 4.02 -10.53
N ILE A 81 -9.24 2.86 -9.93
CA ILE A 81 -10.52 2.56 -9.27
C ILE A 81 -10.71 3.48 -8.07
N VAL A 82 -9.69 3.57 -7.19
CA VAL A 82 -9.72 4.44 -6.00
C VAL A 82 -9.86 5.89 -6.42
N SER A 83 -9.07 6.34 -7.41
CA SER A 83 -9.13 7.71 -7.93
C SER A 83 -10.48 8.06 -8.55
N ASN A 84 -11.11 7.13 -9.28
CA ASN A 84 -12.44 7.34 -9.83
C ASN A 84 -13.49 7.53 -8.72
N PHE A 85 -13.42 6.73 -7.66
CA PHE A 85 -14.29 6.91 -6.49
C PHE A 85 -14.06 8.29 -5.86
N LEU A 86 -12.81 8.64 -5.54
CA LEU A 86 -12.46 9.90 -4.87
C LEU A 86 -12.80 11.15 -5.68
N SER A 87 -12.83 11.03 -7.02
CA SER A 87 -13.22 12.12 -7.93
C SER A 87 -14.73 12.37 -7.96
N ASN A 88 -15.54 11.36 -7.64
CA ASN A 88 -16.98 11.36 -7.90
C ASN A 88 -17.84 11.14 -6.64
N ALA A 89 -17.28 10.75 -5.51
CA ALA A 89 -18.04 10.37 -4.31
C ALA A 89 -19.04 11.43 -3.84
N GLU A 90 -18.72 12.72 -3.98
CA GLU A 90 -19.61 13.83 -3.59
C GLU A 90 -20.88 13.92 -4.46
N SER A 91 -20.81 13.52 -5.74
CA SER A 91 -21.95 13.57 -6.67
C SER A 91 -22.77 12.27 -6.69
N MET A 92 -22.22 11.18 -6.14
CA MET A 92 -22.91 9.88 -6.05
C MET A 92 -24.13 9.95 -5.13
N SER A 93 -25.15 9.15 -5.46
CA SER A 93 -26.23 8.87 -4.52
C SER A 93 -25.70 8.16 -3.25
N PRO A 94 -26.39 8.24 -2.10
CA PRO A 94 -25.89 7.62 -0.87
C PRO A 94 -25.61 6.11 -1.00
N GLN A 95 -26.49 5.36 -1.68
CA GLN A 95 -26.27 3.92 -1.86
C GLN A 95 -25.10 3.62 -2.80
N GLU A 96 -25.04 4.33 -3.94
CA GLU A 96 -23.93 4.20 -4.88
C GLU A 96 -22.59 4.52 -4.21
N ARG A 97 -22.54 5.53 -3.36
CA ARG A 97 -21.34 5.89 -2.59
C ARG A 97 -20.88 4.76 -1.67
N GLN A 98 -21.81 4.04 -1.07
CA GLN A 98 -21.50 2.88 -0.24
C GLN A 98 -20.95 1.72 -1.09
N ASP A 99 -21.64 1.39 -2.18
CA ASP A 99 -21.27 0.27 -3.05
C ASP A 99 -19.92 0.53 -3.75
N GLN A 100 -19.72 1.74 -4.28
CA GLN A 100 -18.45 2.16 -4.89
C GLN A 100 -17.34 2.34 -3.84
N GLY A 101 -17.67 2.73 -2.61
CA GLY A 101 -16.74 2.77 -1.50
C GLY A 101 -16.19 1.37 -1.16
N GLN A 102 -17.02 0.32 -1.26
CA GLN A 102 -16.56 -1.07 -1.11
C GLN A 102 -15.59 -1.47 -2.22
N ILE A 103 -15.92 -1.16 -3.48
CA ILE A 103 -15.06 -1.46 -4.64
C ILE A 103 -13.70 -0.75 -4.50
N ALA A 104 -13.71 0.53 -4.11
CA ALA A 104 -12.48 1.28 -3.87
C ALA A 104 -11.67 0.71 -2.69
N ALA A 105 -12.33 0.31 -1.59
CA ALA A 105 -11.67 -0.30 -0.45
C ALA A 105 -11.02 -1.65 -0.78
N ASP A 106 -11.60 -2.42 -1.70
CA ASP A 106 -11.02 -3.69 -2.15
C ASP A 106 -9.84 -3.45 -3.10
N ALA A 107 -9.95 -2.50 -4.04
CA ALA A 107 -8.83 -2.07 -4.88
C ALA A 107 -7.63 -1.57 -4.03
N GLU A 108 -7.88 -0.76 -3.00
CA GLU A 108 -6.83 -0.31 -2.08
C GLU A 108 -6.17 -1.49 -1.31
N LYS A 109 -6.89 -2.60 -1.04
CA LYS A 109 -6.23 -3.79 -0.46
C LYS A 109 -5.39 -4.53 -1.49
N ASP A 110 -5.84 -4.59 -2.74
CA ASP A 110 -5.11 -5.23 -3.83
C ASP A 110 -3.80 -4.47 -4.15
N GLU A 111 -3.79 -3.15 -4.02
CA GLU A 111 -2.57 -2.32 -4.09
C GLU A 111 -1.46 -2.82 -3.12
N LEU A 112 -1.81 -3.33 -1.93
CA LEU A 112 -0.83 -3.92 -0.99
C LEU A 112 -0.22 -5.22 -1.51
N ILE A 113 -0.98 -6.01 -2.26
CA ILE A 113 -0.49 -7.25 -2.89
C ILE A 113 0.56 -6.90 -3.93
N GLN A 114 0.27 -5.91 -4.79
CA GLN A 114 1.19 -5.48 -5.83
C GLN A 114 2.46 -4.87 -5.23
N LYS A 115 2.31 -4.04 -4.19
CA LYS A 115 3.43 -3.54 -3.41
C LYS A 115 4.29 -4.67 -2.86
N ALA A 116 3.69 -5.71 -2.29
CA ALA A 116 4.42 -6.83 -1.72
C ALA A 116 5.23 -7.62 -2.78
N VAL A 117 4.72 -7.71 -4.01
CA VAL A 117 5.47 -8.29 -5.14
C VAL A 117 6.70 -7.45 -5.46
N LEU A 118 6.52 -6.13 -5.63
CA LEU A 118 7.63 -5.23 -5.98
C LEU A 118 8.64 -5.05 -4.83
N ASP A 119 8.20 -5.12 -3.57
CA ASP A 119 9.07 -5.09 -2.39
C ASP A 119 10.09 -6.24 -2.41
N ARG A 120 9.74 -7.43 -2.92
CA ARG A 120 10.69 -8.56 -3.06
C ARG A 120 11.81 -8.27 -4.04
N MET A 121 11.59 -7.38 -5.00
CA MET A 121 12.63 -6.91 -5.90
C MET A 121 13.46 -5.79 -5.23
N PHE A 122 12.79 -4.72 -4.82
CA PHE A 122 13.48 -3.46 -4.49
C PHE A 122 14.00 -3.37 -3.06
N LEU A 123 13.46 -4.17 -2.14
CA LEU A 123 13.80 -4.11 -0.72
C LEU A 123 14.50 -5.37 -0.22
N ASN A 124 14.81 -6.31 -1.10
CA ASN A 124 15.69 -7.42 -0.76
C ASN A 124 17.15 -6.93 -0.66
N GLY A 125 18.00 -7.70 0.03
CA GLY A 125 19.39 -7.31 0.27
C GLY A 125 19.56 -6.27 1.39
N THR A 126 20.77 -5.71 1.50
CA THR A 126 21.11 -4.77 2.57
C THR A 126 20.57 -3.37 2.27
N ALA A 127 20.44 -2.52 3.30
CA ALA A 127 20.00 -1.13 3.10
C ALA A 127 20.91 -0.33 2.15
N ALA A 128 22.20 -0.69 2.04
CA ALA A 128 23.14 -0.05 1.14
C ALA A 128 22.93 -0.41 -0.33
N ASP A 129 22.29 -1.55 -0.61
CA ASP A 129 22.08 -2.08 -1.97
C ASP A 129 20.74 -1.63 -2.58
N ARG A 130 19.85 -1.03 -1.78
CA ARG A 130 18.51 -0.63 -2.21
C ARG A 130 18.55 0.71 -2.90
N ASP A 131 17.66 0.90 -3.87
CA ASP A 131 17.39 2.24 -4.40
C ASP A 131 16.86 3.14 -3.27
N PRO A 132 17.56 4.24 -2.93
CA PRO A 132 17.16 5.11 -1.83
C PRO A 132 15.80 5.76 -2.06
N ALA A 133 15.39 6.00 -3.31
CA ALA A 133 14.09 6.55 -3.63
C ALA A 133 12.97 5.53 -3.35
N VAL A 134 13.17 4.27 -3.74
CA VAL A 134 12.18 3.20 -3.45
C VAL A 134 12.12 2.91 -1.95
N ALA A 135 13.25 2.94 -1.24
CA ALA A 135 13.26 2.78 0.21
C ALA A 135 12.49 3.91 0.93
N ALA A 136 12.63 5.17 0.48
CA ALA A 136 11.88 6.30 1.03
C ALA A 136 10.37 6.19 0.70
N ALA A 137 10.03 5.80 -0.52
CA ALA A 137 8.65 5.54 -0.92
C ALA A 137 8.02 4.41 -0.09
N HIS A 138 8.78 3.35 0.18
CA HIS A 138 8.33 2.27 1.07
C HIS A 138 8.02 2.79 2.48
N ASP A 139 8.90 3.60 3.05
CA ASP A 139 8.72 4.15 4.39
C ASP A 139 7.45 5.01 4.47
N MET A 140 7.23 5.86 3.46
CA MET A 140 6.01 6.65 3.32
C MET A 140 4.75 5.77 3.32
N LEU A 141 4.74 4.72 2.50
CA LEU A 141 3.57 3.85 2.32
C LEU A 141 3.33 2.90 3.50
N ALA A 142 4.39 2.31 4.06
CA ALA A 142 4.29 1.22 5.04
C ALA A 142 4.39 1.67 6.50
N ASN A 143 5.21 2.69 6.79
CA ASN A 143 5.58 3.04 8.16
C ASN A 143 4.93 4.34 8.64
N GLN A 144 4.60 5.26 7.73
CA GLN A 144 3.99 6.55 8.10
C GLN A 144 2.45 6.49 8.19
N GLY A 145 1.84 5.33 7.91
CA GLY A 145 0.41 5.10 8.08
C GLY A 145 -0.48 5.75 7.01
N THR A 146 0.10 6.38 5.99
CA THR A 146 -0.61 7.05 4.89
C THR A 146 -1.56 6.11 4.15
N PHE A 147 -1.08 4.91 3.82
CA PHE A 147 -1.88 3.88 3.18
C PHE A 147 -3.05 3.39 4.05
N GLN A 148 -2.79 3.14 5.34
CA GLN A 148 -3.83 2.70 6.28
C GLN A 148 -4.90 3.78 6.45
N PHE A 149 -4.51 5.05 6.49
CA PHE A 149 -5.44 6.17 6.56
C PHE A 149 -6.39 6.22 5.34
N VAL A 150 -5.87 6.04 4.12
CA VAL A 150 -6.71 5.95 2.91
C VAL A 150 -7.64 4.74 2.98
N LEU A 151 -7.12 3.56 3.30
CA LEU A 151 -7.89 2.33 3.41
C LEU A 151 -9.02 2.44 4.44
N ASP A 152 -8.75 3.00 5.61
CA ASP A 152 -9.74 3.18 6.67
C ASP A 152 -10.88 4.10 6.23
N ALA A 153 -10.58 5.18 5.50
CA ALA A 153 -11.60 6.07 4.96
C ALA A 153 -12.49 5.36 3.93
N LEU A 154 -11.90 4.57 3.02
CA LEU A 154 -12.64 3.80 2.02
C LEU A 154 -13.51 2.71 2.68
N ILE A 155 -13.01 2.04 3.72
CA ILE A 155 -13.79 1.09 4.54
C ILE A 155 -14.96 1.81 5.25
N LEU A 156 -14.77 3.06 5.69
CA LEU A 156 -15.86 3.84 6.27
C LEU A 156 -16.95 4.11 5.22
N PHE A 157 -16.57 4.52 4.01
CA PHE A 157 -17.51 4.66 2.90
C PHE A 157 -18.23 3.34 2.59
N SER A 158 -17.51 2.22 2.56
CA SER A 158 -18.12 0.92 2.28
C SER A 158 -19.15 0.47 3.32
N LYS A 159 -18.97 0.86 4.59
CA LYS A 159 -19.86 0.50 5.68
C LYS A 159 -21.00 1.50 5.90
N ARG A 160 -20.74 2.78 5.63
CA ARG A 160 -21.61 3.89 6.08
C ARG A 160 -21.97 4.88 4.98
N GLY A 161 -21.52 4.69 3.73
CA GLY A 161 -21.68 5.64 2.64
C GLY A 161 -23.13 6.11 2.43
N SER A 162 -24.11 5.24 2.65
CA SER A 162 -25.55 5.56 2.56
C SER A 162 -26.08 6.46 3.68
N SER A 163 -25.34 6.55 4.78
CA SER A 163 -25.71 7.29 6.00
C SER A 163 -24.88 8.55 6.23
N LEU A 164 -23.82 8.76 5.44
CA LEU A 164 -22.98 9.95 5.55
C LEU A 164 -23.71 11.18 4.99
N THR A 165 -23.62 12.28 5.71
CA THR A 165 -24.04 13.59 5.23
C THR A 165 -23.10 14.10 4.13
N GLN A 166 -23.55 15.05 3.32
CA GLN A 166 -22.69 15.61 2.27
C GLN A 166 -21.44 16.30 2.83
N ASP A 167 -21.56 16.99 3.97
CA ASP A 167 -20.43 17.65 4.63
C ASP A 167 -19.39 16.65 5.14
N GLU A 168 -19.83 15.53 5.73
CA GLU A 168 -18.92 14.45 6.14
C GLU A 168 -18.15 13.89 4.94
N VAL A 169 -18.84 13.68 3.82
CA VAL A 169 -18.20 13.15 2.60
C VAL A 169 -17.22 14.13 2.01
N ALA A 170 -17.59 15.40 1.84
CA ALA A 170 -16.66 16.42 1.36
C ALA A 170 -15.42 16.54 2.27
N SER A 171 -15.61 16.52 3.59
CA SER A 171 -14.51 16.56 4.56
C SER A 171 -13.60 15.34 4.43
N MET A 172 -14.16 14.14 4.30
CA MET A 172 -13.39 12.91 4.14
C MET A 172 -12.63 12.87 2.83
N ILE A 173 -13.27 13.18 1.70
CA ILE A 173 -12.63 13.19 0.38
C ILE A 173 -11.47 14.17 0.36
N LYS A 174 -11.66 15.37 0.92
CA LYS A 174 -10.58 16.35 1.06
C LYS A 174 -9.42 15.81 1.90
N ALA A 175 -9.70 15.22 3.06
CA ALA A 175 -8.66 14.70 3.95
C ALA A 175 -7.87 13.54 3.30
N VAL A 176 -8.57 12.61 2.65
CA VAL A 176 -7.96 11.48 1.93
C VAL A 176 -7.07 11.99 0.79
N ASN A 177 -7.56 12.93 -0.03
CA ASN A 177 -6.80 13.44 -1.15
C ASN A 177 -5.58 14.27 -0.72
N GLN A 178 -5.65 15.01 0.39
CA GLN A 178 -4.49 15.74 0.91
C GLN A 178 -3.28 14.83 1.13
N ASP A 179 -3.51 13.65 1.69
CA ASP A 179 -2.47 12.65 1.93
C ASP A 179 -2.17 11.84 0.66
N ARG A 180 -3.20 11.32 -0.01
CA ARG A 180 -3.04 10.44 -1.17
C ARG A 180 -2.34 11.13 -2.35
N CYS A 181 -2.69 12.37 -2.66
CA CYS A 181 -2.11 13.13 -3.77
C CYS A 181 -0.64 13.50 -3.52
N THR A 182 -0.29 13.79 -2.27
CA THR A 182 1.02 14.35 -1.90
C THR A 182 2.03 13.27 -1.52
N ASN A 183 1.55 12.20 -0.90
CA ASN A 183 2.39 11.18 -0.28
C ASN A 183 2.26 9.83 -0.98
N VAL A 184 1.05 9.29 -1.05
CA VAL A 184 0.80 7.92 -1.52
C VAL A 184 1.08 7.78 -3.02
N LEU A 185 0.41 8.56 -3.88
CA LEU A 185 0.51 8.40 -5.33
C LEU A 185 1.92 8.71 -5.89
N PRO A 186 2.65 9.75 -5.40
CA PRO A 186 4.06 9.94 -5.79
C PRO A 186 4.99 8.81 -5.34
N SER A 187 4.71 8.19 -4.19
CA SER A 187 5.46 7.01 -3.74
C SER A 187 5.19 5.80 -4.66
N ILE A 188 3.94 5.62 -5.10
CA ILE A 188 3.58 4.58 -6.08
C ILE A 188 4.25 4.84 -7.43
N ASP A 189 4.29 6.09 -7.91
CA ASP A 189 5.02 6.45 -9.14
C ASP A 189 6.49 6.04 -9.06
N THR A 190 7.11 6.19 -7.89
CA THR A 190 8.51 5.78 -7.67
C THR A 190 8.68 4.28 -7.88
N TYR A 191 7.75 3.46 -7.36
CA TYR A 191 7.76 2.01 -7.58
C TYR A 191 7.51 1.62 -9.04
N ILE A 192 6.52 2.24 -9.69
CA ILE A 192 6.18 1.97 -11.10
C ILE A 192 7.36 2.35 -11.99
N GLY A 193 7.94 3.54 -11.79
CA GLY A 193 9.11 4.02 -12.51
C GLY A 193 10.34 3.11 -12.35
N ALA A 194 10.64 2.69 -11.11
CA ALA A 194 11.71 1.75 -10.84
C ALA A 194 11.48 0.38 -11.52
N THR A 195 10.22 -0.06 -11.57
CA THR A 195 9.83 -1.30 -12.26
C THR A 195 10.07 -1.21 -13.76
N HIS A 196 9.68 -0.12 -14.41
CA HIS A 196 9.98 0.10 -15.82
C HIS A 196 11.48 0.13 -16.09
N ALA A 197 12.26 0.80 -15.24
CA ALA A 197 13.71 0.90 -15.39
C ALA A 197 14.41 -0.47 -15.30
N VAL A 198 13.91 -1.37 -14.45
CA VAL A 198 14.47 -2.71 -14.28
C VAL A 198 14.02 -3.67 -15.38
N THR A 199 12.74 -3.66 -15.74
CA THR A 199 12.15 -4.64 -16.67
C THR A 199 12.34 -4.27 -18.13
N GLY A 200 12.54 -2.98 -18.44
CA GLY A 200 12.52 -2.46 -19.80
C GLY A 200 11.14 -2.59 -20.49
N GLN A 201 10.11 -3.03 -19.77
CA GLN A 201 8.76 -3.19 -20.31
C GLN A 201 8.00 -1.87 -20.19
N GLU A 202 7.68 -1.25 -21.32
CA GLU A 202 6.89 0.00 -21.39
C GLU A 202 5.38 -0.29 -21.47
N ARG A 203 4.89 -1.24 -20.65
CA ARG A 203 3.45 -1.58 -20.58
C ARG A 203 2.73 -0.60 -19.65
N GLY A 204 1.65 0.01 -20.10
CA GLY A 204 0.85 0.90 -19.26
C GLY A 204 1.45 2.29 -19.04
N GLY A 205 0.89 3.04 -18.09
CA GLY A 205 1.38 4.36 -17.69
C GLY A 205 2.49 4.27 -16.64
N LYS A 206 3.44 5.22 -16.67
CA LYS A 206 4.58 5.26 -15.72
C LYS A 206 4.24 5.82 -14.33
N THR A 207 2.97 6.16 -14.12
CA THR A 207 2.48 6.85 -12.93
C THR A 207 1.13 6.29 -12.52
N ALA A 208 0.87 6.23 -11.23
CA ALA A 208 -0.45 5.96 -10.66
C ALA A 208 -1.49 6.94 -11.20
N VAL A 209 -2.73 6.49 -11.31
CA VAL A 209 -3.84 7.35 -11.76
C VAL A 209 -4.23 8.29 -10.63
N ARG A 210 -4.34 9.59 -10.93
CA ARG A 210 -4.75 10.61 -9.95
C ARG A 210 -6.25 10.85 -10.00
N PRO A 211 -6.91 11.11 -8.86
CA PRO A 211 -8.25 11.67 -8.89
C PRO A 211 -8.23 13.10 -9.44
N THR A 212 -9.35 13.59 -9.96
CA THR A 212 -9.46 14.92 -10.61
C THR A 212 -9.35 16.10 -9.63
N ASN A 213 -9.40 15.81 -8.34
CA ASN A 213 -9.29 16.74 -7.23
C ASN A 213 -7.97 16.58 -6.44
N CYS A 214 -6.95 15.99 -7.07
CA CYS A 214 -5.56 16.39 -6.88
C CYS A 214 -5.28 17.66 -7.73
#